data_AF-A0A945E2W3-F1
#
_entry.id   AF-A0A945E2W3-F1
#
_cell.length_a   1.000
_cell.length_b   1.000
_cell.length_c   1.000
_cell.angle_alpha   90.00
_cell.angle_beta   90.00
_cell.angle_gamma   90.00
#
_symmetry.space_group_name_H-M   'P 1'
#
loop_
_entity.id
_entity.type
_entity.pdbx_description
1 polymer ?
#
loop_
_entity_poly.entity_id
_entity_poly.type
_entity_poly.pdbx_seq_one_letter_code
_entity_poly.pdbx_strand_id
1 'polypeptide(L)'
;MAHSRTAVLVKPDGLQRGLIGEIISRFERKGLKLVGLKMVNMTDEMLSEWYVEHKDKSFFGELKQFMGSMPIVSMVWEGVDAIPVVRKLVGTTLGREAEAGSIRGDFGMSQQFNLIHASSSAEDAQREIDIVFDEDELIQYSGAMDGVIYADYELK
;
A
#
# COMPACT_ATOMS: atom_id res chain seq x y z
N MET A 1 -18.63 -6.10 10.16
CA MET A 1 -17.96 -4.92 9.58
C MET A 1 -17.70 -5.18 8.11
N ALA A 2 -17.74 -4.16 7.26
CA ALA A 2 -17.51 -4.39 5.83
C ALA A 2 -16.04 -4.68 5.54
N HIS A 3 -15.77 -5.72 4.75
CA HIS A 3 -14.45 -5.88 4.14
C HIS A 3 -14.15 -4.66 3.28
N SER A 4 -12.96 -4.10 3.46
CA SER A 4 -12.44 -3.00 2.64
C SER A 4 -11.18 -3.44 1.91
N ARG A 5 -10.88 -2.75 0.81
CA ARG A 5 -9.64 -2.89 0.06
C ARG A 5 -8.79 -1.64 0.23
N THR A 6 -7.48 -1.80 0.18
CA THR A 6 -6.53 -0.69 0.21
C THR A 6 -5.40 -0.94 -0.79
N ALA A 7 -4.98 0.12 -1.49
CA ALA A 7 -3.81 0.08 -2.33
C ALA A 7 -2.54 0.30 -1.50
N VAL A 8 -1.52 -0.48 -1.82
CA VAL A 8 -0.18 -0.37 -1.24
C VAL A 8 0.83 -0.40 -2.37
N LEU A 9 1.75 0.56 -2.39
CA LEU A 9 2.89 0.53 -3.31
C LEU A 9 4.17 0.27 -2.54
N VAL A 10 4.97 -0.71 -2.97
CA VAL A 10 6.40 -0.71 -2.68
C VAL A 10 7.06 0.29 -3.63
N LYS A 11 7.60 1.36 -3.06
CA LYS A 11 8.24 2.47 -3.79
C LYS A 11 9.59 2.03 -4.38
N PRO A 12 10.19 2.84 -5.28
CA PRO A 12 11.46 2.50 -5.92
C PRO A 12 12.59 2.15 -4.93
N ASP A 13 12.68 2.87 -3.81
CA ASP A 13 13.65 2.60 -2.75
C ASP A 13 13.38 1.27 -2.02
N GLY A 14 12.12 0.91 -1.78
CA GLY A 14 11.73 -0.38 -1.22
C GLY A 14 12.08 -1.54 -2.15
N LEU A 15 11.84 -1.37 -3.46
CA LEU A 15 12.20 -2.35 -4.49
C LEU A 15 13.73 -2.53 -4.56
N GLN A 16 14.48 -1.44 -4.69
CA GLN A 16 15.95 -1.47 -4.80
C GLN A 16 16.64 -2.09 -3.57
N ARG A 17 16.01 -1.96 -2.39
CA ARG A 17 16.51 -2.55 -1.15
C ARG A 17 16.09 -4.01 -0.95
N GLY A 18 15.35 -4.61 -1.89
CA GLY A 18 14.92 -6.01 -1.81
C GLY A 18 13.85 -6.26 -0.73
N LEU A 19 13.03 -5.27 -0.39
CA LEU A 19 12.08 -5.36 0.73
C LEU A 19 10.67 -5.82 0.33
N ILE A 20 10.44 -6.20 -0.93
CA ILE A 20 9.11 -6.62 -1.42
C ILE A 20 8.55 -7.79 -0.60
N GLY A 21 9.33 -8.86 -0.44
CA GLY A 21 8.91 -10.05 0.30
C GLY A 21 8.71 -9.79 1.80
N GLU A 22 9.54 -8.93 2.38
CA GLU A 22 9.40 -8.50 3.78
C GLU A 22 8.09 -7.74 3.98
N ILE A 23 7.78 -6.78 3.12
CA ILE A 23 6.54 -6.00 3.18
C ILE A 23 5.31 -6.90 3.01
N ILE A 24 5.30 -7.77 2.00
CA ILE A 24 4.22 -8.74 1.77
C ILE A 24 4.02 -9.59 3.03
N SER A 25 5.10 -10.12 3.60
CA SER A 25 5.05 -10.97 4.80
C SER A 25 4.41 -10.27 6.00
N ARG A 26 4.58 -8.95 6.16
CA ARG A 26 3.94 -8.19 7.25
C ARG A 26 2.42 -8.23 7.14
N PHE A 27 1.89 -8.08 5.93
CA PHE A 27 0.45 -8.06 5.70
C PHE A 27 -0.17 -9.46 5.72
N GLU A 28 0.49 -10.45 5.12
CA GLU A 28 0.04 -11.85 5.16
C GLU A 28 -0.01 -12.38 6.60
N ARG A 29 1.05 -12.14 7.39
CA ARG A 29 1.09 -12.56 8.80
C ARG A 29 0.08 -11.83 9.69
N LYS A 30 -0.40 -10.66 9.26
CA LYS A 30 -1.50 -9.97 9.93
C LYS A 30 -2.85 -10.64 9.68
N GLY A 31 -2.99 -11.41 8.59
CA GLY A 31 -4.24 -12.02 8.14
C GLY A 31 -4.96 -11.22 7.05
N LEU A 32 -4.28 -10.25 6.40
CA LEU A 32 -4.84 -9.56 5.23
C LEU A 32 -4.72 -10.45 3.99
N LYS A 33 -5.72 -10.38 3.10
CA LYS A 33 -5.73 -11.14 1.85
C LYS A 33 -5.13 -10.29 0.72
N LEU A 34 -4.13 -10.83 0.03
CA LEU A 34 -3.61 -10.23 -1.19
C LEU A 34 -4.56 -10.58 -2.34
N VAL A 35 -5.21 -9.57 -2.93
CA VAL A 35 -6.21 -9.76 -4.01
C VAL A 35 -5.76 -9.15 -5.35
N GLY A 36 -4.66 -8.39 -5.36
CA GLY A 36 -4.02 -7.91 -6.59
C GLY A 36 -2.54 -7.67 -6.35
N LEU A 37 -1.68 -8.02 -7.31
CA LEU A 37 -0.22 -7.85 -7.23
C LEU A 37 0.36 -7.72 -8.64
N LYS A 38 1.02 -6.60 -8.94
CA LYS A 38 1.83 -6.48 -10.16
C LYS A 38 2.94 -5.44 -10.05
N MET A 39 3.98 -5.61 -10.86
CA MET A 39 5.05 -4.63 -11.02
C MET A 39 4.68 -3.67 -12.15
N VAL A 40 4.82 -2.36 -11.91
CA VAL A 40 4.31 -1.32 -12.82
C VAL A 40 5.38 -0.25 -13.06
N ASN A 41 5.55 0.15 -14.31
CA ASN A 41 6.20 1.42 -14.65
C ASN A 41 5.12 2.49 -14.71
N MET A 42 5.06 3.35 -13.68
CA MET A 42 4.04 4.39 -13.61
C MET A 42 4.29 5.46 -14.68
N THR A 43 3.29 5.77 -15.50
CA THR A 43 3.41 6.88 -16.46
C THR A 43 3.26 8.23 -15.76
N ASP A 44 3.60 9.32 -16.46
CA ASP A 44 3.44 10.67 -15.90
C ASP A 44 1.98 10.99 -15.59
N GLU A 45 1.05 10.50 -16.42
CA GLU A 45 -0.39 10.62 -16.24
C GLU A 45 -0.84 9.87 -14.97
N MET A 46 -0.45 8.60 -14.84
CA MET A 46 -0.76 7.80 -13.64
C MET A 46 -0.25 8.47 -12.37
N LEU A 47 1.00 8.98 -12.39
CA LEU A 47 1.59 9.68 -11.25
C LEU A 47 0.88 10.99 -10.92
N SER A 48 0.41 11.71 -11.94
CA SER A 48 -0.34 12.96 -11.75
C SER A 48 -1.69 12.71 -11.09
N GLU A 49 -2.37 11.65 -11.51
CA GLU A 49 -3.65 11.24 -10.94
C GLU A 49 -3.49 10.66 -9.53
N TRP A 50 -2.49 9.81 -9.32
CA TRP A 50 -2.18 9.20 -8.03
C TRP A 50 -1.93 10.25 -6.95
N TYR A 51 -1.16 11.28 -7.28
CA TYR A 51 -0.78 12.35 -6.36
C TYR A 51 -1.56 13.65 -6.59
N VAL A 52 -2.80 13.58 -7.09
CA VAL A 52 -3.63 14.75 -7.42
C VAL A 52 -3.76 15.74 -6.26
N GLU A 53 -3.81 15.25 -5.02
CA GLU A 53 -3.89 16.07 -3.81
C GLU A 53 -2.61 16.89 -3.53
N HIS A 54 -1.50 16.52 -4.18
CA HIS A 54 -0.21 17.16 -4.03
C HIS A 54 0.15 18.04 -5.22
N LYS A 55 -0.70 18.15 -6.25
CA LYS A 55 -0.41 18.88 -7.50
C LYS A 55 0.09 20.32 -7.29
N ASP A 56 -0.40 20.99 -6.26
CA ASP A 56 -0.08 22.38 -5.93
C ASP A 56 1.07 22.52 -4.90
N LYS A 57 1.69 21.40 -4.50
CA LYS A 57 2.80 21.37 -3.54
C LYS A 57 4.13 21.51 -4.27
N SER A 58 5.05 22.26 -3.68
CA SER A 58 6.39 22.51 -4.25
C SER A 58 7.20 21.24 -4.51
N PHE A 59 6.97 20.18 -3.73
CA PHE A 59 7.68 18.90 -3.84
C PHE A 59 7.05 17.92 -4.87
N PHE A 60 5.95 18.28 -5.52
CA PHE A 60 5.21 17.38 -6.41
C PHE A 60 6.07 16.85 -7.58
N GLY A 61 6.85 17.73 -8.21
CA GLY A 61 7.73 17.35 -9.31
C GLY A 61 8.79 16.32 -8.89
N GLU A 62 9.44 16.56 -7.74
CA GLU A 62 10.44 15.63 -7.19
C GLU A 62 9.81 14.29 -6.77
N LEU A 63 8.59 14.31 -6.24
CA LEU A 63 7.84 13.11 -5.90
C LEU A 63 7.53 12.26 -7.14
N LYS A 64 7.03 12.88 -8.21
CA LYS A 64 6.78 12.19 -9.49
C LYS A 64 8.08 11.65 -10.09
N GLN A 65 9.14 12.46 -10.12
CA GLN A 65 10.44 12.03 -10.63
C GLN A 65 10.97 10.81 -9.86
N PHE A 66 10.87 10.84 -8.53
CA PHE A 66 11.28 9.70 -7.70
C PHE A 66 10.44 8.46 -8.02
N MET A 67 9.11 8.57 -8.01
CA MET A 67 8.20 7.45 -8.22
C MET A 67 8.27 6.88 -9.64
N GLY A 68 8.59 7.70 -10.64
CA GLY A 68 8.81 7.29 -12.03
C GLY A 68 10.24 6.87 -12.37
N SER A 69 11.18 6.95 -11.42
CA SER A 69 12.59 6.63 -11.68
C SER A 69 12.85 5.14 -11.96
N MET A 70 11.98 4.26 -11.44
CA MET A 70 12.07 2.81 -11.55
C MET A 70 10.67 2.19 -11.40
N PRO A 71 10.49 0.90 -11.74
CA PRO A 71 9.25 0.20 -11.45
C PRO A 71 8.89 0.26 -9.96
N ILE A 72 7.59 0.19 -9.68
CA ILE A 72 7.03 -0.04 -8.35
C ILE A 72 6.36 -1.41 -8.29
N VAL A 73 6.08 -1.91 -7.09
CA VAL A 73 5.17 -3.06 -6.92
C VAL A 73 3.87 -2.55 -6.32
N SER A 74 2.79 -2.67 -7.06
CA SER A 74 1.44 -2.33 -6.61
C SER A 74 0.74 -3.57 -6.07
N MET A 75 0.06 -3.41 -4.94
CA MET A 75 -0.66 -4.46 -4.24
C MET A 75 -2.02 -3.96 -3.79
N VAL A 76 -3.01 -4.84 -3.82
CA VAL A 76 -4.33 -4.61 -3.22
C VAL A 76 -4.54 -5.60 -2.09
N TRP A 77 -4.76 -5.07 -0.89
CA TRP A 77 -4.99 -5.86 0.32
C TRP A 77 -6.44 -5.73 0.77
N GLU A 78 -7.07 -6.85 1.11
CA GLU A 78 -8.46 -6.94 1.54
C GLU A 78 -8.57 -7.47 2.98
N GLY A 79 -9.46 -6.89 3.78
CA GLY A 79 -9.73 -7.32 5.15
C GLY A 79 -10.75 -6.42 5.86
N VAL A 80 -11.11 -6.79 7.09
CA VAL A 80 -11.87 -5.89 7.96
C VAL A 80 -10.97 -4.72 8.35
N ASP A 81 -11.44 -3.49 8.15
CA ASP A 81 -10.69 -2.28 8.45
C ASP A 81 -9.28 -2.25 7.80
N ALA A 82 -9.15 -2.78 6.58
CA ALA A 82 -7.86 -2.93 5.90
C ALA A 82 -7.06 -1.63 5.83
N ILE A 83 -7.69 -0.50 5.50
CA ILE A 83 -7.01 0.81 5.39
C ILE A 83 -6.33 1.21 6.71
N PRO A 84 -7.04 1.41 7.84
CA PRO A 84 -6.38 1.79 9.09
C PRO A 84 -5.42 0.71 9.61
N VAL A 85 -5.70 -0.57 9.40
CA VAL A 85 -4.79 -1.67 9.78
C VAL A 85 -3.48 -1.59 9.01
N VAL A 86 -3.52 -1.44 7.69
CA VAL A 86 -2.33 -1.31 6.84
C VAL A 86 -1.55 -0.06 7.21
N ARG A 87 -2.21 1.10 7.36
CA ARG A 87 -1.54 2.35 7.76
C ARG A 87 -0.81 2.20 9.10
N LYS A 88 -1.40 1.48 10.05
CA LYS A 88 -0.76 1.19 11.34
C LYS A 88 0.48 0.30 11.21
N LEU A 89 0.44 -0.72 10.34
CA LEU A 89 1.61 -1.56 10.05
C LEU A 89 2.72 -0.81 9.30
N VAL A 90 2.34 0.15 8.45
CA VAL A 90 3.27 0.98 7.69
C VAL A 90 4.04 1.95 8.59
N GLY A 91 3.38 2.57 9.56
CA GLY A 91 3.97 3.58 10.44
C GLY A 91 3.92 5.01 9.86
N THR A 92 4.28 5.99 10.68
CA THR A 92 4.25 7.42 10.31
C THR A 92 5.15 7.73 9.10
N THR A 93 4.92 8.87 8.43
CA THR A 93 5.56 9.18 7.14
C THR A 93 7.08 9.34 7.24
N LEU A 94 7.60 9.90 8.33
CA LEU A 94 9.03 10.09 8.55
C LEU A 94 9.62 8.85 9.24
N GLY A 95 10.39 8.05 8.50
CA GLY A 95 10.80 6.72 8.97
C GLY A 95 11.51 6.68 10.33
N ARG A 96 12.40 7.65 10.61
CA ARG A 96 13.11 7.75 11.91
C ARG A 96 12.23 8.16 13.09
N GLU A 97 11.00 8.61 12.85
CA GLU A 97 9.99 8.92 13.87
C GLU A 97 8.86 7.87 13.90
N ALA A 98 8.88 6.90 12.99
CA ALA A 98 7.89 5.84 12.95
C ALA A 98 8.13 4.82 14.07
N GLU A 99 7.04 4.17 14.49
CA GLU A 99 7.04 3.24 15.61
C GLU A 99 7.89 2.01 15.30
N ALA A 100 8.70 1.56 16.26
CA ALA A 100 9.45 0.30 16.15
C ALA A 100 8.48 -0.88 15.90
N GLY A 101 8.82 -1.75 14.95
CA GLY A 101 7.97 -2.83 14.47
C GLY A 101 7.05 -2.46 13.30
N SER A 102 6.92 -1.16 12.96
CA SER A 102 6.30 -0.74 11.70
C SER A 102 7.29 -0.87 10.54
N ILE A 103 6.81 -0.97 9.30
CA ILE A 103 7.66 -1.07 8.10
C ILE A 103 8.63 0.12 8.02
N ARG A 104 8.13 1.33 8.25
CA ARG A 104 8.97 2.54 8.19
C ARG A 104 9.87 2.70 9.41
N GLY A 105 9.44 2.27 10.59
CA GLY A 105 10.27 2.32 11.80
C GLY A 105 11.43 1.32 11.76
N ASP A 106 11.21 0.13 11.19
CA ASP A 106 12.24 -0.90 11.10
C ASP A 106 13.25 -0.64 9.99
N PHE A 107 12.79 -0.04 8.88
CA PHE A 107 13.60 0.02 7.66
C PHE A 107 13.79 1.44 7.11
N GLY A 108 13.04 2.44 7.54
CA GLY A 108 13.03 3.79 6.98
C GLY A 108 13.84 4.78 7.82
N MET A 109 14.42 5.78 7.15
CA MET A 109 15.10 6.90 7.80
C MET A 109 14.62 8.27 7.30
N SER A 110 14.15 8.34 6.06
CA SER A 110 13.73 9.57 5.37
C SER A 110 12.20 9.70 5.32
N GLN A 111 11.72 10.89 4.97
CA GLN A 111 10.31 11.15 4.67
C GLN A 111 9.96 10.78 3.23
N GLN A 112 10.83 11.08 2.26
CA GLN A 112 10.60 10.82 0.83
C GLN A 112 10.93 9.37 0.48
N PHE A 113 12.12 8.91 0.87
CA PHE A 113 12.57 7.52 0.74
C PHE A 113 12.11 6.71 1.95
N ASN A 114 10.78 6.51 2.02
CA ASN A 114 10.10 5.82 3.11
C ASN A 114 9.47 4.50 2.67
N LEU A 115 9.99 3.90 1.59
CA LEU A 115 9.78 2.52 1.15
C LEU A 115 8.41 2.15 0.60
N ILE A 116 7.35 2.73 1.15
CA ILE A 116 5.99 2.23 0.94
C ILE A 116 4.96 3.36 0.95
N HIS A 117 3.96 3.25 0.08
CA HIS A 117 2.72 4.04 0.10
C HIS A 117 1.58 3.16 0.61
N ALA A 118 0.62 3.75 1.31
CA ALA A 118 -0.66 3.12 1.65
C ALA A 118 -1.77 4.17 1.62
N SER A 119 -2.93 3.80 1.07
CA SER A 119 -4.09 4.70 0.95
C SER A 119 -4.50 5.31 2.29
N SER A 120 -4.93 6.58 2.28
CA SER A 120 -5.35 7.31 3.49
C SER A 120 -6.81 7.13 3.87
N SER A 121 -7.67 6.90 2.88
CA SER A 121 -9.12 6.85 2.99
C SER A 121 -9.73 5.80 2.04
N ALA A 122 -11.04 5.56 2.14
CA ALA A 122 -11.73 4.65 1.24
C ALA A 122 -11.79 5.23 -0.18
N GLU A 123 -11.99 6.53 -0.29
CA GLU A 123 -12.01 7.28 -1.55
C GLU A 123 -10.64 7.22 -2.23
N ASP A 124 -9.55 7.42 -1.46
CA ASP A 124 -8.19 7.29 -1.99
C ASP A 124 -7.91 5.85 -2.43
N ALA A 125 -8.28 4.87 -1.61
CA ALA A 125 -8.07 3.47 -1.92
C ALA A 125 -8.76 3.08 -3.24
N GLN A 126 -10.01 3.49 -3.43
CA GLN A 126 -10.75 3.19 -4.65
C GLN A 126 -10.06 3.83 -5.87
N ARG A 127 -9.77 5.13 -5.83
CA ARG A 127 -9.08 5.84 -6.91
C ARG A 127 -7.72 5.21 -7.24
N GLU A 128 -6.91 4.93 -6.21
CA GLU A 128 -5.58 4.34 -6.36
C GLU A 128 -5.62 2.94 -6.97
N ILE A 129 -6.62 2.12 -6.60
CA ILE A 129 -6.83 0.81 -7.21
C ILE A 129 -7.20 0.97 -8.68
N ASP A 130 -8.15 1.84 -9.00
CA ASP A 130 -8.67 2.05 -10.36
C ASP A 130 -7.63 2.62 -11.33
N ILE A 131 -6.64 3.39 -10.83
CA ILE A 131 -5.51 3.88 -11.65
C ILE A 131 -4.64 2.72 -12.15
N VAL A 132 -4.49 1.66 -11.34
CA VAL A 132 -3.48 0.63 -11.58
C VAL A 132 -4.08 -0.69 -12.04
N PHE A 133 -5.24 -1.09 -11.54
CA PHE A 133 -5.83 -2.41 -11.78
C PHE A 133 -7.14 -2.33 -12.54
N ASP A 134 -7.28 -3.17 -13.55
CA ASP A 134 -8.56 -3.49 -14.14
C ASP A 134 -9.33 -4.46 -13.21
N GLU A 135 -10.67 -4.52 -13.34
CA GLU A 135 -11.51 -5.33 -12.46
C GLU A 135 -11.16 -6.83 -12.49
N ASP A 136 -10.74 -7.36 -13.64
CA ASP A 136 -10.36 -8.77 -13.83
C ASP A 136 -8.97 -9.12 -13.29
N GLU A 137 -8.17 -8.12 -12.93
CA GLU A 137 -6.88 -8.31 -12.24
C GLU A 137 -7.05 -8.47 -10.72
N LEU A 138 -8.25 -8.21 -10.19
CA LEU A 138 -8.58 -8.35 -8.77
C LEU A 138 -9.21 -9.72 -8.50
N ILE A 139 -8.46 -10.60 -7.85
CA ILE A 139 -8.85 -12.00 -7.65
C ILE A 139 -9.68 -12.16 -6.39
N GLN A 140 -10.92 -12.62 -6.56
CA GLN A 140 -11.78 -13.03 -5.45
C GLN A 140 -11.53 -14.50 -5.08
N TYR A 141 -11.22 -14.75 -3.82
CA TYR A 141 -11.09 -16.09 -3.26
C TYR A 141 -11.45 -16.13 -1.77
N SER A 142 -11.78 -17.31 -1.29
CA SER A 142 -11.97 -17.60 0.14
C SER A 142 -10.66 -18.07 0.77
N GLY A 143 -10.28 -17.49 1.90
CA GLY A 143 -9.10 -17.89 2.63
C GLY A 143 -9.39 -19.12 3.49
N ALA A 144 -8.54 -20.14 3.44
CA ALA A 144 -8.66 -21.30 4.33
C ALA A 144 -8.59 -20.92 5.83
N MET A 145 -8.03 -19.75 6.13
CA MET A 145 -7.84 -19.23 7.48
C MET A 145 -8.96 -18.27 7.92
N ASP A 146 -9.95 -17.96 7.07
CA ASP A 146 -10.94 -16.90 7.37
C ASP A 146 -11.66 -17.13 8.72
N GLY A 147 -11.96 -18.39 9.05
CA GLY A 147 -12.61 -18.78 10.32
C GLY A 147 -11.70 -18.81 11.55
N VAL A 148 -10.40 -18.51 11.42
CA VAL A 148 -9.46 -18.39 12.54
C VAL A 148 -8.78 -17.01 12.61
N ILE A 149 -9.00 -16.15 11.61
CA ILE A 149 -8.54 -14.75 11.63
C ILE A 149 -9.60 -13.86 12.28
N TYR A 150 -10.88 -14.06 11.97
CA TYR A 150 -11.99 -13.26 12.49
C TYR A 150 -12.97 -14.12 13.27
N ALA A 151 -13.50 -13.57 14.36
CA ALA A 151 -14.69 -14.16 14.98
C ALA A 151 -15.94 -13.82 14.16
N ASP A 152 -16.94 -14.72 14.15
CA ASP A 152 -18.16 -14.57 13.35
C ASP A 152 -18.91 -13.24 13.59
N TYR A 153 -18.82 -12.65 14.79
CA TYR A 153 -19.48 -11.39 15.11
C TYR A 153 -18.78 -10.17 14.52
N GLU A 154 -17.50 -10.28 14.14
CA GLU A 154 -16.73 -9.21 13.50
C GLU A 154 -17.04 -9.10 12.00
N LEU A 155 -17.48 -10.22 11.40
CA LEU A 155 -17.85 -10.33 9.99
C LEU A 155 -19.30 -9.90 9.68
N LYS A 156 -20.14 -9.78 10.71
CA LYS A 156 -21.52 -9.26 10.59
C LYS A 156 -21.53 -7.74 10.55
#